data_AF-A0A0V8HPQ3-F1
#
_entry.id   AF-A0A0V8HPQ3-F1
#
_cell.length_a   1.000
_cell.length_b   1.000
_cell.length_c   1.000
_cell.angle_alpha   90.00
_cell.angle_beta   90.00
_cell.angle_gamma   90.00
#
_symmetry.space_group_name_H-M   'P 1'
#
loop_
_entity.id
_entity.type
_entity.pdbx_description
1 polymer ?
#
loop_
_entity_poly.entity_id
_entity_poly.type
_entity_poly.pdbx_seq_one_letter_code
_entity_poly.pdbx_strand_id
1 'polypeptide(L)'
;MEFSLGDFSIVLPPFFITIFAIIILFFLVRWSKQLETGRYKVFIYFLISTHIGPGFSEDTKEGTFELWFPLGFIVVLFYMFLSKRKHPSKMKASILGCCVALYRLILHYAG
;
A
#
# COMPACT_ATOMS: atom_id res chain seq x y z
N MET A 1 -9.90 9.96 -18.27
CA MET A 1 -10.89 10.90 -18.84
C MET A 1 -10.71 12.21 -18.09
N GLU A 2 -10.55 13.30 -18.82
CA GLU A 2 -10.42 14.63 -18.22
C GLU A 2 -11.80 15.29 -18.23
N PHE A 3 -12.26 15.72 -17.06
CA PHE A 3 -13.49 16.49 -16.90
C PHE A 3 -13.11 17.91 -16.52
N SER A 4 -13.35 18.85 -17.43
CA SER A 4 -13.10 20.26 -17.20
C SER A 4 -14.35 20.92 -16.62
N LEU A 5 -14.24 21.46 -15.41
CA LEU A 5 -15.25 22.30 -14.76
C LEU A 5 -14.71 23.72 -14.66
N GLY A 6 -14.89 24.51 -15.72
CA GLY A 6 -14.27 25.83 -15.83
C GLY A 6 -12.75 25.72 -15.84
N ASP A 7 -12.08 26.43 -14.92
CA ASP A 7 -10.61 26.44 -14.79
C ASP A 7 -10.05 25.22 -14.05
N PHE A 8 -10.89 24.31 -13.55
CA PHE A 8 -10.46 23.10 -12.84
C PHE A 8 -10.64 21.85 -13.70
N SER A 9 -9.55 21.12 -13.92
CA SER A 9 -9.56 19.81 -14.58
C SER A 9 -9.50 18.68 -13.55
N ILE A 10 -10.51 17.81 -13.51
CA ILE A 10 -10.48 16.56 -12.75
C ILE A 10 -10.05 15.45 -13.71
N VAL A 11 -8.84 14.94 -13.52
CA VAL A 11 -8.32 13.79 -14.26
C VAL A 11 -8.68 12.53 -13.49
N LEU A 12 -9.67 11.78 -13.98
CA LEU A 12 -9.99 10.49 -13.39
C LEU A 12 -8.92 9.46 -13.79
N PRO A 13 -8.39 8.69 -12.82
CA PRO A 13 -7.48 7.60 -13.12
C PRO A 13 -8.18 6.55 -14.00
N PRO A 14 -7.40 5.73 -14.72
CA PRO A 14 -7.91 4.64 -15.55
C PRO A 14 -8.99 3.80 -14.84
N PHE A 15 -10.02 3.40 -15.58
CA PHE A 15 -11.19 2.70 -15.05
C PHE A 15 -10.84 1.42 -14.26
N PHE A 16 -9.80 0.70 -14.70
CA PHE A 16 -9.32 -0.47 -13.98
C PHE A 16 -8.76 -0.10 -12.60
N ILE A 17 -8.00 0.99 -12.50
CA ILE A 17 -7.43 1.46 -11.23
C ILE A 17 -8.54 1.88 -10.26
N THR A 18 -9.59 2.56 -10.75
CA THR A 18 -10.73 2.94 -9.91
C THR A 18 -11.50 1.72 -9.39
N ILE A 19 -11.73 0.70 -10.23
CA ILE A 19 -12.35 -0.56 -9.78
C ILE A 19 -11.53 -1.23 -8.68
N PHE A 20 -10.21 -1.39 -8.88
CA PHE A 20 -9.34 -1.99 -7.87
C PHE A 20 -9.34 -1.20 -6.56
N ALA A 21 -9.32 0.14 -6.63
CA ALA A 21 -9.42 0.99 -5.45
C ALA A 21 -10.74 0.77 -4.68
N ILE A 22 -11.87 0.65 -5.37
CA ILE A 22 -13.18 0.36 -4.76
C ILE A 22 -13.16 -1.02 -4.09
N ILE A 23 -12.61 -2.03 -4.75
CA ILE A 23 -12.49 -3.39 -4.20
C ILE A 23 -11.64 -3.38 -2.91
N ILE A 24 -10.49 -2.70 -2.94
CA ILE A 24 -9.61 -2.55 -1.77
C ILE A 24 -10.36 -1.86 -0.62
N LEU A 25 -11.05 -0.75 -0.91
CA LEU A 25 -11.84 -0.01 0.08
C LEU A 25 -12.92 -0.89 0.70
N PHE A 26 -13.64 -1.66 -0.13
CA PHE A 26 -14.67 -2.58 0.34
C PHE A 26 -14.10 -3.62 1.33
N PHE A 27 -12.96 -4.25 0.99
CA PHE A 27 -12.30 -5.19 1.90
C PHE A 27 -11.85 -4.54 3.21
N LEU A 28 -11.25 -3.34 3.14
CA LEU A 28 -10.81 -2.61 4.33
C LEU A 28 -11.97 -2.26 5.25
N VAL A 29 -13.08 -1.75 4.70
CA VAL A 29 -14.30 -1.45 5.46
C VAL A 29 -14.87 -2.72 6.10
N ARG A 30 -14.94 -3.82 5.35
CA ARG A 30 -15.44 -5.10 5.85
C ARG A 30 -14.58 -5.64 7.00
N TRP A 31 -13.25 -5.60 6.88
CA TRP A 31 -12.32 -6.08 7.91
C TRP A 31 -12.25 -5.14 9.12
N SER A 32 -12.43 -3.84 8.90
CA SER A 32 -12.54 -2.84 9.97
C SER A 32 -13.71 -3.12 10.90
N LYS A 33 -14.87 -3.52 10.35
CA LYS A 33 -16.05 -3.90 11.15
C LYS A 33 -15.85 -5.13 12.05
N GLN A 34 -14.84 -5.97 11.77
CA GLN A 34 -14.54 -7.16 12.59
C GLN A 34 -13.79 -6.83 13.88
N LEU A 35 -13.32 -5.59 14.04
CA LEU A 35 -12.68 -5.14 15.27
C LEU A 35 -13.70 -4.44 16.17
N GLU A 36 -13.82 -4.94 17.39
CA GLU A 36 -14.62 -4.32 18.45
C GLU A 36 -14.08 -2.93 18.83
N THR A 37 -12.74 -2.80 18.90
CA THR A 37 -12.06 -1.54 19.21
C THR A 37 -10.94 -1.23 18.23
N GLY A 38 -10.77 0.05 17.89
CA GLY A 38 -9.67 0.50 17.01
C GLY A 38 -9.85 0.14 15.54
N ARG A 39 -11.07 0.25 15.00
CA ARG A 39 -11.43 0.00 13.60
C ARG A 39 -10.50 0.69 12.57
N TYR A 40 -10.12 1.93 12.86
CA TYR A 40 -9.20 2.72 12.02
C TYR A 40 -7.82 2.07 11.88
N LYS A 41 -7.38 1.22 12.82
CA LYS A 41 -6.07 0.57 12.77
C LYS A 41 -5.93 -0.32 11.54
N VAL A 42 -7.00 -0.92 11.03
CA VAL A 42 -6.94 -1.71 9.78
C VAL A 42 -6.40 -0.87 8.62
N PHE A 43 -6.89 0.36 8.50
CA PHE A 43 -6.45 1.31 7.47
C PHE A 43 -5.01 1.75 7.69
N ILE A 44 -4.59 1.97 8.94
CA ILE A 44 -3.19 2.32 9.24
C ILE A 44 -2.24 1.18 8.85
N TYR A 45 -2.56 -0.06 9.21
CA TYR A 45 -1.72 -1.22 8.89
C TYR A 45 -1.63 -1.42 7.37
N PHE A 46 -2.75 -1.24 6.65
CA PHE A 46 -2.75 -1.22 5.20
C PHE A 46 -1.85 -0.12 4.64
N LEU A 47 -2.04 1.12 5.07
CA LEU A 47 -1.32 2.30 4.56
C LEU A 47 0.19 2.20 4.81
N ILE A 48 0.60 1.76 6.00
CA ILE A 48 2.03 1.52 6.28
C ILE A 48 2.54 0.43 5.35
N SER A 49 1.79 -0.65 5.16
CA SER A 49 2.22 -1.78 4.32
C SER A 49 2.33 -1.45 2.82
N THR A 50 1.71 -0.38 2.32
CA THR A 50 1.86 0.05 0.91
C THR A 50 3.16 0.81 0.63
N HIS A 51 3.93 1.12 1.67
CA HIS A 51 5.16 1.89 1.54
C HIS A 51 6.31 1.03 0.99
N ILE A 52 6.89 1.52 -0.11
CA ILE A 52 8.13 1.02 -0.71
C ILE A 52 9.22 2.06 -0.50
N GLY A 53 10.46 1.63 -0.36
CA GLY A 53 11.62 2.52 -0.25
C GLY A 53 12.93 1.80 -0.57
N PRO A 54 14.01 2.55 -0.85
CA PRO A 54 15.32 1.99 -1.17
C PRO A 54 15.89 1.27 0.05
N GLY A 55 16.21 -0.01 -0.10
CA GLY A 55 16.94 -0.80 0.91
C GLY A 55 18.44 -0.90 0.61
N PHE A 56 18.83 -0.64 -0.63
CA PHE A 56 20.23 -0.58 -1.05
C PHE A 56 20.37 0.55 -2.08
N SER A 57 21.44 1.34 -1.96
CA SER A 57 21.81 2.35 -2.94
C SER A 57 23.32 2.25 -3.14
N GLU A 58 23.74 2.16 -4.39
CA GLU A 58 25.15 2.13 -4.77
C GLU A 58 25.41 3.13 -5.88
N ASP A 59 26.35 4.04 -5.62
CA ASP A 59 26.81 5.02 -6.60
C ASP A 59 27.82 4.35 -7.54
N THR A 60 27.41 4.16 -8.79
CA THR A 60 28.28 3.66 -9.85
C THR A 60 28.71 4.79 -10.77
N LYS A 61 29.77 4.56 -11.56
CA LYS A 61 30.24 5.55 -12.55
C LYS A 61 29.21 5.88 -13.62
N GLU A 62 28.20 5.03 -13.80
CA GLU A 62 27.14 5.17 -14.81
C GLU A 62 25.83 5.74 -14.24
N GLY A 63 25.73 5.87 -12.91
CA GLY A 63 24.55 6.39 -12.22
C GLY A 63 24.34 5.76 -10.84
N THR A 64 23.25 6.16 -10.18
CA THR A 64 22.90 5.67 -8.85
C THR A 64 21.96 4.46 -8.99
N PHE A 65 22.39 3.29 -8.57
CA PHE A 65 21.53 2.09 -8.55
C PHE A 65 20.82 2.01 -7.20
N GLU A 66 19.48 2.07 -7.21
CA GLU A 66 18.67 1.91 -6.00
C GLU A 66 17.81 0.65 -6.07
N LEU A 67 17.96 -0.24 -5.08
CA LEU A 67 17.10 -1.40 -4.91
C LEU A 67 16.02 -1.11 -3.86
N TRP A 68 14.82 -0.84 -4.34
CA TRP A 68 13.59 -0.64 -3.59
C TRP A 68 12.96 -1.95 -3.13
N PHE A 69 12.42 -1.92 -1.90
CA PHE A 69 11.73 -3.03 -1.22
C PHE A 69 10.43 -2.56 -0.56
N PRO A 70 9.47 -3.46 -0.28
CA PRO A 70 8.25 -3.16 0.48
C PRO A 70 8.53 -3.02 1.98
N LEU A 71 9.35 -2.01 2.34
CA LEU A 71 9.82 -1.76 3.71
C LEU A 71 8.67 -1.63 4.71
N GLY A 72 7.58 -0.99 4.30
CA GLY A 72 6.41 -0.78 5.16
C GLY A 72 5.79 -2.09 5.65
N PHE A 73 5.66 -3.08 4.74
CA PHE A 73 5.15 -4.39 5.11
C PHE A 73 6.11 -5.16 6.02
N ILE A 74 7.43 -5.04 5.78
CA ILE A 74 8.46 -5.66 6.62
C ILE A 74 8.37 -5.13 8.06
N VAL A 75 8.26 -3.82 8.24
CA VAL A 75 8.09 -3.19 9.56
C VAL A 75 6.82 -3.69 10.26
N VAL A 76 5.70 -3.78 9.53
CA VAL A 76 4.44 -4.27 10.08
C VAL A 76 4.54 -5.75 10.45
N LEU A 77 5.21 -6.58 9.64
CA LEU A 77 5.49 -7.98 9.95
C LEU A 77 6.26 -8.11 11.26
N PHE A 78 7.38 -7.40 11.41
CA PHE A 78 8.17 -7.42 12.65
C PHE A 78 7.35 -6.96 13.85
N TYR A 79 6.59 -5.86 13.72
CA TYR A 79 5.69 -5.38 14.76
C TYR A 79 4.67 -6.45 15.17
N MET A 80 4.06 -7.15 14.21
CA MET A 80 3.07 -8.19 14.48
C MET A 80 3.69 -9.48 15.06
N PHE A 81 4.94 -9.81 14.71
CA PHE A 81 5.66 -10.93 15.29
C PHE A 81 6.02 -10.69 16.76
N LEU A 82 6.47 -9.47 17.08
CA LEU A 82 6.81 -9.06 18.44
C LEU A 82 5.56 -8.84 19.32
N SER A 83 4.44 -8.42 18.73
CA SER A 83 3.21 -8.17 19.48
C SER A 83 2.46 -9.46 19.81
N LYS A 84 2.11 -9.65 21.09
CA LYS A 84 1.24 -10.76 21.53
C LYS A 84 -0.21 -10.64 21.01
N ARG A 85 -0.63 -9.46 20.53
CA ARG A 85 -2.01 -9.22 20.03
C ARG A 85 -2.09 -9.30 18.51
N LYS A 86 -1.99 -10.51 17.97
CA LYS A 86 -2.21 -10.79 16.54
C LYS A 86 -3.71 -10.81 16.25
N HIS A 87 -4.19 -9.84 15.46
CA HIS A 87 -5.59 -9.82 14.99
C HIS A 87 -5.63 -10.17 13.50
N PRO A 88 -6.44 -11.15 13.07
CA PRO A 88 -6.46 -11.63 11.69
C PRO A 88 -6.80 -10.51 10.69
N SER A 89 -7.69 -9.58 11.05
CA SER A 89 -8.07 -8.45 10.19
C SER A 89 -6.90 -7.49 9.90
N LYS A 90 -5.99 -7.29 10.87
CA LYS A 90 -4.78 -6.47 10.67
C LYS A 90 -3.80 -7.15 9.72
N MET A 91 -3.65 -8.47 9.86
CA MET A 91 -2.79 -9.26 8.96
C MET A 91 -3.32 -9.21 7.52
N LYS A 92 -4.63 -9.43 7.32
CA LYS A 92 -5.27 -9.37 6.00
C LYS A 92 -5.07 -8.00 5.33
N ALA A 93 -5.25 -6.92 6.07
CA ALA A 93 -5.01 -5.56 5.59
C ALA A 93 -3.53 -5.31 5.24
N SER A 94 -2.60 -5.84 6.04
CA SER A 94 -1.17 -5.70 5.79
C SER A 94 -0.73 -6.46 4.55
N ILE A 95 -1.24 -7.69 4.35
CA ILE A 95 -1.01 -8.49 3.15
C ILE A 95 -1.56 -7.77 1.92
N LEU A 96 -2.78 -7.24 1.99
CA LEU A 96 -3.36 -6.45 0.89
C LEU A 96 -2.49 -5.23 0.56
N GLY A 97 -1.97 -4.55 1.58
CA GLY A 97 -1.03 -3.43 1.40
C GLY A 97 0.29 -3.87 0.75
N CYS A 98 0.81 -5.04 1.11
CA CYS A 98 1.98 -5.64 0.48
C CYS A 98 1.75 -5.96 -1.00
N CYS A 99 0.58 -6.47 -1.38
CA CYS A 99 0.25 -6.69 -2.80
C CYS A 99 0.29 -5.38 -3.60
N VAL A 100 -0.21 -4.28 -3.02
CA VAL A 100 -0.12 -2.94 -3.63
C VAL A 100 1.33 -2.46 -3.69
N ALA A 101 2.13 -2.70 -2.64
CA ALA A 101 3.55 -2.35 -2.64
C ALA A 101 4.33 -3.12 -3.72
N LEU A 102 4.06 -4.42 -3.90
CA LEU A 102 4.65 -5.22 -4.97
C LEU A 102 4.24 -4.73 -6.36
N TYR A 103 2.97 -4.37 -6.54
CA TYR A 103 2.51 -3.76 -7.79
C TYR A 103 3.27 -2.45 -8.10
N ARG A 104 3.42 -1.58 -7.10
CA ARG A 104 4.21 -0.34 -7.24
C ARG A 104 5.68 -0.61 -7.54
N LEU A 105 6.24 -1.65 -6.93
CA LEU A 105 7.62 -2.05 -7.12
C LEU A 105 7.85 -2.61 -8.54
N ILE A 106 6.93 -3.44 -9.03
CA ILE A 106 6.95 -3.91 -10.42
C ILE A 106 6.88 -2.72 -11.37
N LEU A 107 5.96 -1.78 -11.17
CA LEU A 107 5.88 -0.56 -12.00
C LEU A 107 7.18 0.27 -11.95
N HIS A 108 7.80 0.38 -10.77
CA HIS A 108 9.03 1.16 -10.60
C HIS A 108 10.21 0.59 -11.42
N TYR A 109 10.31 -0.74 -11.56
CA TYR A 109 11.39 -1.37 -12.32
C TYR A 109 11.02 -1.72 -13.77
N ALA A 110 9.75 -1.98 -14.06
CA ALA A 110 9.31 -2.41 -15.39
C ALA A 110 9.14 -1.25 -16.37
N GLY A 111 8.97 -0.01 -15.88
CA GLY A 111 8.75 1.17 -16.71
C GLY A 111 7.30 1.32 -17.13
#